data_AF-A0A519FYA5-F1
#
_entry.id   AF-A0A519FYA5-F1
#
_cell.length_a   1.000
_cell.length_b   1.000
_cell.length_c   1.000
_cell.angle_alpha   90.00
_cell.angle_beta   90.00
_cell.angle_gamma   90.00
#
_symmetry.space_group_name_H-M   'P 1'
#
loop_
_entity.id
_entity.type
_entity.pdbx_description
1 polymer ?
#
loop_
_entity_poly.entity_id
_entity_poly.type
_entity_poly.pdbx_seq_one_letter_code
_entity_poly.pdbx_strand_id
1 'polypeptide(L)'
;MRFVWAVAAFVLATVMIGAGIAQRTVLQGPKTITEAIAVEESAPYVLIDGAVLGSNAGSQTLRARGDGEIFAAYGRTDDMRAWLGQSEYVQVSLDGERVVSNVVTPEPVAEDDTADSTRAGSDLSPVGSDLWVDEFQQEDVVVVA
;
A
#
# COMPACT_ATOMS: atom_id res chain seq x y z
N MET A 1 27.25 30.55 -47.83
CA MET A 1 26.15 30.60 -46.83
C MET A 1 25.42 29.27 -46.65
N ARG A 2 25.02 28.54 -47.71
CA ARG A 2 24.31 27.24 -47.57
C ARG A 2 25.03 26.15 -46.74
N PHE A 3 26.36 26.06 -46.86
CA PHE A 3 27.14 25.05 -46.11
C PHE A 3 27.15 25.31 -44.59
N VAL A 4 27.20 26.58 -44.18
CA VAL A 4 27.15 26.95 -42.76
C VAL A 4 25.81 26.55 -42.15
N TRP A 5 24.71 26.79 -42.87
CA TRP A 5 23.38 26.36 -42.47
C TRP A 5 23.23 24.84 -42.44
N ALA A 6 23.83 24.13 -43.40
CA ALA A 6 23.84 22.67 -43.40
C ALA A 6 24.57 22.08 -42.19
N VAL A 7 25.74 22.64 -41.83
CA VAL A 7 26.50 22.20 -40.65
C VAL A 7 25.74 22.55 -39.36
N ALA A 8 25.16 23.75 -39.25
CA ALA A 8 24.36 24.14 -38.10
C ALA A 8 23.14 23.22 -37.90
N ALA A 9 22.42 22.92 -38.98
CA ALA A 9 21.28 22.01 -38.96
C ALA A 9 21.71 20.57 -38.57
N PHE A 10 22.87 20.10 -39.05
CA PHE A 10 23.40 18.80 -38.69
C PHE A 10 23.72 18.70 -37.20
N VAL A 11 24.41 19.71 -36.64
CA VAL A 11 24.72 19.75 -35.20
C VAL A 11 23.43 19.79 -34.37
N LEU A 12 22.45 20.62 -34.76
CA LEU A 12 21.15 20.67 -34.10
C LEU A 12 20.45 19.30 -34.13
N ALA A 13 20.47 18.62 -35.27
CA ALA A 13 19.91 17.28 -35.41
C ALA A 13 20.61 16.28 -34.47
N THR A 14 21.95 16.32 -34.39
CA THR A 14 22.72 15.47 -33.47
C THR A 14 22.33 15.73 -32.01
N VAL A 15 22.17 16.99 -31.60
CA VAL A 15 21.73 17.36 -30.24
C VAL A 15 20.31 16.86 -29.97
N MET A 16 19.37 17.04 -30.90
CA MET A 16 17.99 16.58 -30.75
C MET A 16 17.89 15.05 -30.67
N ILE A 17 18.72 14.32 -31.42
CA ILE A 17 18.82 12.86 -31.30
C ILE A 17 19.33 12.48 -29.91
N GLY A 18 20.41 13.11 -29.44
CA GLY A 18 20.96 12.88 -28.10
C GLY A 18 19.94 13.18 -26.99
N ALA A 19 19.22 14.29 -27.11
CA ALA A 19 18.16 14.67 -26.18
C ALA A 19 17.00 13.66 -26.17
N GLY A 20 16.56 13.19 -27.33
CA GLY A 20 15.53 12.15 -27.44
C GLY A 20 15.96 10.82 -26.80
N ILE A 21 17.22 10.43 -26.98
CA ILE A 21 17.78 9.25 -26.30
C ILE A 21 17.81 9.46 -24.79
N ALA A 22 18.27 10.63 -24.33
CA ALA A 22 18.35 10.95 -22.89
C ALA A 22 16.96 10.91 -22.23
N GLN A 23 15.94 11.45 -22.90
CA GLN A 23 14.54 11.42 -22.44
C GLN A 23 14.00 10.01 -22.21
N ARG A 24 14.43 9.04 -23.01
CA ARG A 24 13.98 7.64 -22.92
C ARG A 24 14.89 6.75 -22.07
N THR A 25 15.99 7.28 -21.55
CA THR A 25 17.01 6.50 -20.83
C THR A 25 17.20 7.02 -19.41
N VAL A 26 18.02 8.05 -19.24
CA VAL A 26 18.43 8.54 -17.92
C VAL A 26 17.47 9.57 -17.33
N LEU A 27 16.69 10.27 -18.17
CA LEU A 27 15.68 11.23 -17.71
C LEU A 27 14.31 10.59 -17.46
N GLN A 28 14.12 9.33 -17.88
CA GLN A 28 12.91 8.58 -17.58
C GLN A 28 13.06 7.99 -16.18
N GLY A 29 12.28 8.51 -15.23
CA GLY A 29 12.25 8.00 -13.86
C GLY A 29 11.85 6.52 -13.75
N PRO A 30 11.88 5.96 -12.53
CA PRO A 30 11.52 4.57 -12.31
C PRO A 30 10.08 4.29 -12.78
N LYS A 31 9.90 3.16 -13.46
CA LYS A 31 8.57 2.71 -13.94
C LYS A 31 7.76 2.01 -12.85
N THR A 32 8.42 1.61 -11.77
CA THR A 32 7.85 0.87 -10.66
C THR A 32 8.61 1.26 -9.40
N ILE A 33 7.88 1.55 -8.34
CA ILE A 33 8.41 1.78 -7.00
C ILE A 33 7.90 0.63 -6.14
N THR A 34 8.82 -0.07 -5.49
CA THR A 34 8.49 -1.19 -4.62
C THR A 34 9.01 -0.86 -3.23
N GLU A 35 8.12 -0.87 -2.25
CA GLU A 35 8.46 -0.72 -0.84
C GLU A 35 8.10 -2.03 -0.12
N ALA A 36 9.02 -2.52 0.70
CA ALA A 36 8.82 -3.71 1.50
C ALA A 36 8.71 -3.31 2.96
N ILE A 37 7.60 -3.67 3.58
CA ILE A 37 7.32 -3.39 5.00
C ILE A 37 7.36 -4.74 5.70
N ALA A 38 8.35 -4.94 6.56
CA ALA A 38 8.38 -6.09 7.45
C ALA A 38 7.65 -5.70 8.73
N VAL A 39 6.57 -6.42 9.05
CA VAL A 39 5.86 -6.26 10.32
C VAL A 39 6.45 -7.28 11.28
N GLU A 40 7.27 -6.80 12.22
CA GLU A 40 7.91 -7.64 13.25
C GLU A 40 7.02 -7.79 14.51
N GLU A 41 5.91 -7.04 14.58
CA GLU A 41 5.03 -6.98 15.74
C GLU A 41 3.90 -8.02 15.72
N SER A 42 3.60 -8.56 16.89
CA SER A 42 2.68 -9.67 17.12
C SER A 42 1.24 -9.21 17.28
N ALA A 43 0.66 -8.59 16.24
CA ALA A 43 -0.78 -8.34 16.19
C ALA A 43 -1.43 -9.27 15.13
N PRO A 44 -2.69 -9.72 15.36
CA PRO A 44 -3.39 -10.60 14.42
C PRO A 44 -3.74 -9.93 13.09
N TYR A 45 -3.80 -8.60 13.03
CA TYR A 45 -4.18 -7.85 11.83
C TYR A 45 -3.21 -6.71 11.51
N VAL A 46 -3.14 -6.39 10.22
CA VAL A 46 -2.39 -5.24 9.70
C VAL A 46 -3.35 -4.36 8.89
N LEU A 47 -3.46 -3.08 9.26
CA LEU A 47 -4.20 -2.08 8.51
C LEU A 47 -3.22 -1.22 7.71
N ILE A 48 -3.33 -1.23 6.39
CA ILE A 48 -2.55 -0.35 5.51
C ILE A 48 -3.43 0.83 5.10
N ASP A 49 -3.05 2.04 5.48
CA ASP A 49 -3.81 3.24 5.13
C ASP A 49 -3.76 3.48 3.61
N GLY A 50 -4.88 3.93 3.03
CA GLY A 50 -4.96 4.26 1.60
C GLY A 50 -3.98 5.37 1.18
N ALA A 51 -3.56 6.23 2.12
CA ALA A 51 -2.52 7.23 1.88
C ALA A 51 -1.15 6.59 1.57
N VAL A 52 -0.83 5.44 2.17
CA VAL A 52 0.40 4.69 1.89
C VAL A 52 0.35 4.12 0.48
N LEU A 53 -0.77 3.50 0.11
CA LEU A 53 -0.95 2.95 -1.24
C LEU A 53 -0.94 4.07 -2.30
N GLY A 54 -1.54 5.22 -1.98
CA GLY A 54 -1.58 6.43 -2.81
C GLY A 54 -0.37 7.34 -2.74
N SER A 55 0.71 6.95 -2.05
CA SER A 55 1.92 7.75 -1.89
C SER A 55 2.64 8.03 -3.22
N ASN A 56 2.43 7.18 -4.21
CA ASN A 56 3.03 7.27 -5.54
C ASN A 56 1.96 7.32 -6.62
N ALA A 57 2.22 8.09 -7.69
CA ALA A 57 1.30 8.19 -8.82
C ALA A 57 1.31 6.89 -9.66
N GLY A 58 0.12 6.42 -10.04
CA GLY A 58 -0.04 5.25 -10.93
C GLY A 58 -1.01 4.22 -10.39
N SER A 59 -1.08 3.08 -11.08
CA SER A 59 -1.78 1.88 -10.59
C SER A 59 -0.98 1.23 -9.47
N GLN A 60 -1.68 0.75 -8.45
CA GLN A 60 -1.07 0.13 -7.28
C GLN A 60 -1.19 -1.39 -7.41
N THR A 61 -0.25 -2.11 -6.81
CA THR A 61 -0.38 -3.56 -6.66
C THR A 61 0.13 -3.91 -5.27
N LEU A 62 -0.77 -4.42 -4.44
CA LEU A 62 -0.45 -4.92 -3.11
C LEU A 62 -0.08 -6.40 -3.22
N ARG A 63 1.04 -6.78 -2.61
CA ARG A 63 1.44 -8.18 -2.49
C ARG A 63 1.73 -8.49 -1.03
N ALA A 64 0.87 -9.29 -0.41
CA ALA A 64 1.10 -9.84 0.91
C ALA A 64 1.73 -11.24 0.79
N ARG A 65 2.68 -11.55 1.67
CA ARG A 65 3.31 -12.87 1.78
C ARG A 65 3.44 -13.20 3.27
N GLY A 66 3.13 -14.44 3.61
CA GLY A 66 3.15 -14.99 4.96
C GLY A 66 3.01 -16.50 4.88
N ASP A 67 3.15 -17.20 6.00
CA ASP A 67 2.95 -18.64 6.03
C ASP A 67 1.47 -18.96 6.27
N GLY A 68 0.88 -19.86 5.47
CA GLY A 68 -0.51 -20.29 5.63
C GLY A 68 -1.51 -19.43 4.85
N GLU A 69 -2.77 -19.46 5.27
CA GLU A 69 -3.84 -18.70 4.60
C GLU A 69 -3.75 -17.22 4.95
N ILE A 70 -3.65 -16.38 3.92
CA ILE A 70 -3.66 -14.93 4.04
C ILE A 70 -5.03 -14.44 3.64
N PHE A 71 -5.66 -13.69 4.55
CA PHE A 71 -6.86 -12.92 4.28
C PHE A 71 -6.48 -11.46 3.98
N ALA A 72 -7.03 -10.90 2.91
CA ALA A 72 -6.95 -9.47 2.62
C ALA A 72 -8.33 -8.95 2.23
N ALA A 73 -8.73 -7.81 2.79
CA ALA A 73 -9.93 -7.11 2.40
C ALA A 73 -9.61 -5.62 2.21
N TYR A 74 -10.43 -4.93 1.41
CA TYR A 74 -10.38 -3.48 1.32
C TYR A 74 -11.76 -2.87 1.54
N GLY A 75 -11.77 -1.68 2.14
CA GLY A 75 -13.00 -0.99 2.52
C GLY A 75 -12.72 0.47 2.87
N ARG A 76 -13.75 1.17 3.36
CA ARG A 76 -13.59 2.55 3.87
C ARG A 76 -12.81 2.52 5.17
N THR A 77 -11.92 3.49 5.37
CA THR A 77 -11.08 3.58 6.58
C THR A 77 -11.87 3.53 7.87
N ASP A 78 -13.02 4.20 7.95
CA ASP A 78 -13.88 4.19 9.14
C ASP A 78 -14.42 2.80 9.43
N ASP A 79 -14.84 2.07 8.38
CA ASP A 79 -15.42 0.73 8.50
C ASP A 79 -14.32 -0.29 8.90
N MET A 80 -13.12 -0.19 8.32
CA MET A 80 -11.96 -1.00 8.72
C MET A 80 -11.59 -0.76 10.19
N ARG A 81 -11.53 0.50 10.64
CA ARG A 81 -11.18 0.85 12.02
C ARG A 81 -12.27 0.44 13.01
N ALA A 82 -13.54 0.54 12.63
CA ALA A 82 -14.65 0.08 13.47
C ALA A 82 -14.60 -1.43 13.68
N TRP A 83 -14.34 -2.21 12.61
CA TRP A 83 -14.18 -3.66 12.71
C TRP A 83 -12.95 -4.04 13.56
N LEU A 84 -11.81 -3.39 13.30
CA LEU A 84 -10.57 -3.62 14.04
C LEU A 84 -10.59 -3.11 15.48
N GLY A 85 -11.53 -2.23 15.85
CA GLY A 85 -11.64 -1.66 17.20
C GLY A 85 -11.91 -2.68 18.30
N GLN A 86 -12.09 -3.96 17.96
CA GLN A 86 -12.25 -5.08 18.87
C GLN A 86 -10.97 -5.90 19.07
N SER A 87 -9.88 -5.57 18.34
CA SER A 87 -8.62 -6.30 18.37
C SER A 87 -7.43 -5.36 18.29
N GLU A 88 -6.28 -5.84 18.74
CA GLU A 88 -5.01 -5.16 18.49
C GLU A 88 -4.62 -5.34 17.01
N TYR A 89 -4.11 -4.29 16.39
CA TYR A 89 -3.66 -4.33 15.01
C TYR A 89 -2.46 -3.42 14.78
N VAL A 90 -1.63 -3.75 13.79
CA VAL A 90 -0.56 -2.87 13.32
C VAL A 90 -1.13 -1.93 12.27
N GLN A 91 -1.05 -0.62 12.50
CA GLN A 91 -1.38 0.39 11.51
C GLN A 91 -0.13 0.84 10.76
N VAL A 92 -0.16 0.69 9.44
CA VAL A 92 0.84 1.21 8.51
C VAL A 92 0.31 2.51 7.91
N SER A 93 1.01 3.61 8.18
CA SER A 93 0.60 4.98 7.81
C SER A 93 1.79 5.80 7.29
N LEU A 94 1.52 7.03 6.84
CA LEU A 94 2.55 7.98 6.41
C LEU A 94 2.82 9.03 7.49
N ASP A 95 4.09 9.19 7.87
CA ASP A 95 4.62 10.34 8.57
C ASP A 95 5.39 11.23 7.58
N GLY A 96 4.68 12.20 7.00
CA GLY A 96 5.15 12.95 5.84
C GLY A 96 5.25 12.05 4.61
N GLU A 97 6.46 11.83 4.10
CA GLU A 97 6.75 10.93 2.97
C GLU A 97 7.26 9.56 3.41
N ARG A 98 7.36 9.30 4.73
CA ARG A 98 7.90 8.06 5.27
C ARG A 98 6.80 7.13 5.71
N VAL A 99 6.87 5.87 5.31
CA VAL A 99 6.01 4.81 5.84
C VAL A 99 6.45 4.43 7.26
N VAL A 100 5.50 4.44 8.19
CA VAL A 100 5.70 4.06 9.59
C VAL A 100 4.65 3.02 10.00
N SER A 101 5.02 2.11 10.90
CA SER A 101 4.13 1.13 11.50
C SER A 101 4.01 1.37 13.01
N ASN A 102 2.79 1.33 13.55
CA ASN A 102 2.54 1.42 14.99
C ASN A 102 1.47 0.42 15.40
N VAL A 103 1.61 -0.17 16.59
CA VAL A 103 0.54 -0.97 17.20
C VAL A 103 -0.58 -0.06 17.70
N VAL A 104 -1.82 -0.43 17.39
CA VAL A 104 -3.04 0.18 17.91
C VAL A 104 -3.74 -0.85 18.79
N THR A 105 -3.82 -0.54 20.09
CA THR A 105 -4.57 -1.35 21.06
C THR A 105 -5.95 -0.72 21.26
N PRO A 106 -7.04 -1.52 21.27
CA PRO A 106 -8.39 -1.00 21.47
C PRO A 106 -8.53 -0.36 22.85
N GLU A 107 -9.24 0.76 22.91
CA GLU A 107 -9.51 1.48 24.15
C GLU A 107 -10.49 0.66 25.00
N PRO A 108 -10.25 0.48 26.32
CA PRO A 108 -11.17 -0.27 27.16
C PRO A 108 -12.49 0.50 27.24
N VAL A 109 -13.52 -0.04 26.59
CA VAL A 109 -14.89 0.48 26.74
C VAL A 109 -15.30 0.22 28.19
N ALA A 110 -15.67 1.27 28.92
CA ALA A 110 -16.23 1.12 30.26
C ALA A 110 -17.46 0.20 30.15
N GLU A 111 -17.42 -0.91 30.89
CA GLU A 111 -18.41 -1.99 30.88
C GLU A 111 -19.82 -1.44 31.06
N ASP A 112 -20.64 -1.46 30.01
CA ASP A 112 -22.09 -1.57 30.14
C ASP A 112 -22.41 -3.08 30.06
N ASP A 113 -22.91 -3.59 31.16
CA ASP A 113 -22.97 -4.98 31.60
C ASP A 113 -24.00 -5.84 30.81
N THR A 114 -23.98 -5.76 29.48
CA THR A 114 -24.88 -6.53 28.61
C THR A 114 -24.15 -7.13 27.41
N ALA A 115 -23.72 -8.37 27.64
CA ALA A 115 -23.57 -9.48 26.69
C ALA A 115 -22.46 -9.42 25.60
N ASP A 116 -21.60 -10.45 25.68
CA ASP A 116 -20.70 -11.00 24.64
C ASP A 116 -19.32 -10.34 24.43
N SER A 117 -18.73 -9.76 25.48
CA SER A 117 -17.40 -9.15 25.45
C SER A 117 -16.20 -10.13 25.54
N THR A 118 -16.39 -11.45 25.42
CA THR A 118 -15.34 -12.44 25.73
C THR A 118 -14.68 -13.10 24.52
N ARG A 119 -14.84 -12.59 23.30
CA ARG A 119 -13.94 -12.99 22.20
C ARG A 119 -12.73 -12.07 22.23
N ALA A 120 -11.60 -12.62 22.69
CA ALA A 120 -10.31 -11.97 22.52
C ALA A 120 -10.14 -11.62 21.03
N GLY A 121 -9.59 -10.45 20.74
CA GLY A 121 -9.52 -9.89 19.38
C GLY A 121 -8.85 -10.80 18.33
N SER A 122 -8.16 -11.86 18.72
CA SER A 122 -7.61 -12.89 17.81
C SER A 122 -8.63 -13.87 17.24
N ASP A 123 -9.84 -13.94 17.81
CA ASP A 123 -10.85 -14.97 17.48
C ASP A 123 -11.94 -14.43 16.53
N LEU A 124 -11.84 -13.18 16.09
CA LEU A 124 -12.77 -12.55 15.17
C LEU A 124 -12.38 -12.86 13.72
N SER A 125 -13.10 -13.77 13.09
CA SER A 125 -12.87 -14.02 11.66
C SER A 125 -13.31 -12.79 10.84
N PRO A 126 -12.45 -12.23 9.97
CA PRO A 126 -12.85 -11.17 9.05
C PRO A 126 -13.67 -11.69 7.86
N VAL A 127 -13.73 -13.01 7.64
CA VAL A 127 -14.31 -13.58 6.43
C VAL A 127 -15.81 -13.29 6.32
N GLY A 128 -16.22 -12.75 5.17
CA GLY A 128 -17.64 -12.52 4.84
C GLY A 128 -18.27 -11.32 5.54
N SER A 129 -17.47 -10.37 6.06
CA SER A 129 -18.03 -9.11 6.59
C SER A 129 -18.68 -8.30 5.48
N ASP A 130 -19.81 -7.67 5.80
CA ASP A 130 -20.51 -6.71 4.95
C ASP A 130 -19.82 -5.34 4.88
N LEU A 131 -18.82 -5.10 5.73
CA LEU A 131 -18.01 -3.88 5.75
C LEU A 131 -16.94 -3.85 4.65
N TRP A 132 -16.63 -4.99 4.05
CA TRP A 132 -15.67 -5.09 2.96
C TRP A 132 -16.30 -4.71 1.64
N VAL A 133 -15.52 -4.02 0.81
CA VAL A 133 -15.89 -3.81 -0.60
C VAL A 133 -15.52 -5.05 -1.41
N ASP A 134 -14.39 -5.69 -1.09
CA ASP A 134 -13.98 -6.98 -1.63
C ASP A 134 -13.06 -7.70 -0.63
N GLU A 135 -12.97 -9.02 -0.76
CA GLU A 135 -12.11 -9.86 0.06
C GLU A 135 -11.40 -10.96 -0.76
N PHE A 136 -10.21 -11.33 -0.30
CA PHE A 136 -9.32 -12.28 -0.94
C PHE A 136 -8.77 -13.26 0.10
N GLN A 137 -8.75 -14.53 -0.25
CA GLN A 137 -8.18 -15.61 0.55
C GLN A 137 -7.26 -16.45 -0.33
N GLN A 138 -6.00 -16.60 0.07
CA GLN A 138 -5.01 -17.32 -0.71
C GLN A 138 -3.89 -17.86 0.20
N GLU A 139 -3.40 -19.05 -0.10
CA GLU A 139 -2.27 -19.65 0.62
C GLU A 139 -0.95 -18.97 0.22
N ASP A 140 -0.13 -18.67 1.21
CA ASP A 140 1.24 -18.13 1.17
C ASP A 140 1.42 -16.73 0.55
N VAL A 141 0.63 -16.36 -0.46
CA VAL A 141 0.73 -15.09 -1.18
C VAL A 141 -0.64 -14.62 -1.66
N VAL A 142 -0.99 -13.37 -1.36
CA VAL A 142 -2.14 -12.66 -1.95
C VAL A 142 -1.62 -11.50 -2.79
N VAL A 143 -2.17 -11.34 -4.01
CA VAL A 143 -1.90 -10.20 -4.89
C VAL A 143 -3.21 -9.49 -5.20
N VAL A 144 -3.27 -8.19 -4.90
CA VAL A 144 -4.42 -7.31 -5.17
C VAL A 144 -3.94 -6.16 -6.06
N ALA A 145 -4.67 -5.85 -7.13
CA ALA A 145 -4.30 -4.83 -8.13
C ALA A 145 -5.46 -3.87 -8.41
#